data_AF-A0A8H3D0A6-F1
#
_entry.id   AF-A0A8H3D0A6-F1
#
_cell.length_a   1.000
_cell.length_b   1.000
_cell.length_c   1.000
_cell.angle_alpha   90.00
_cell.angle_beta   90.00
_cell.angle_gamma   90.00
#
_symmetry.space_group_name_H-M   'P 1'
#
loop_
_entity.id
_entity.type
_entity.pdbx_description
1 polymer ?
#
loop_
_entity_poly.entity_id
_entity_poly.type
_entity_poly.pdbx_seq_one_letter_code
_entity_poly.pdbx_strand_id
1 'polypeptide(L)'
;RADQLKRGCNRAWPKPSLWNGERLSPFKLLSRTMITIRWHVRNRPRTQSWTSLVDKSVVEGIPDDERKRQEAIFELIATESAYVRDLQMIVEKFYASMVPMLDEKSATVIFANVEDILLCNTTFLSSLEERQKDCRLYIDHIGDILNAHMNQMAVYMPYCVHQAPAIKVLQGLRKDNSELATHLQVRLGTFRQPGKSRPSSKRTEILHHTQAEAERAQISHAIHTTERILEGVNEAIREREGAERLGEISKGLYVGQGHLDLTAPTRYMGPRRLIKEGVLVKAKSGRRLHAVLCNDIVVLMDAAAQSLYRMPMALTELNVREGKDDQTLSIQVAYPRGGDTIVLRASSSREARSWIEALERARAEAGRWHAANSGRKSLGGR
;
A
#
# COMPACT_ATOMS: atom_id res chain seq x y z
N ARG A 1 -45.26 22.24 6.91
CA ARG A 1 -44.09 21.97 7.81
C ARG A 1 -43.68 20.48 7.82
N ALA A 2 -44.38 19.62 7.09
CA ALA A 2 -43.73 18.72 6.12
C ALA A 2 -43.90 19.35 4.72
N ASP A 3 -43.13 18.89 3.72
CA ASP A 3 -43.08 19.35 2.33
C ASP A 3 -42.39 20.69 2.02
N GLN A 4 -41.05 20.67 1.89
CA GLN A 4 -40.33 21.64 1.02
C GLN A 4 -38.84 21.33 0.72
N LEU A 5 -38.42 20.06 0.61
CA LEU A 5 -37.05 19.71 0.20
C LEU A 5 -37.00 18.58 -0.85
N LYS A 6 -37.87 18.68 -1.86
CA LYS A 6 -37.70 17.96 -3.13
C LYS A 6 -37.74 18.95 -4.29
N ARG A 7 -36.64 18.92 -5.07
CA ARG A 7 -36.41 19.46 -6.43
C ARG A 7 -35.55 20.73 -6.46
N GLY A 8 -34.37 20.62 -7.07
CA GLY A 8 -33.54 21.78 -7.39
C GLY A 8 -32.12 21.53 -7.88
N CYS A 9 -31.80 20.42 -8.57
CA CYS A 9 -30.68 20.41 -9.53
C CYS A 9 -30.80 19.24 -10.51
N ASN A 10 -31.66 19.43 -11.50
CA ASN A 10 -31.55 18.74 -12.79
C ASN A 10 -30.39 19.41 -13.55
N ARG A 11 -29.27 18.71 -13.73
CA ARG A 11 -28.41 18.89 -14.90
C ARG A 11 -28.21 17.52 -15.54
N ALA A 12 -28.98 17.32 -16.59
CA ALA A 12 -28.81 16.23 -17.53
C ALA A 12 -27.40 16.27 -18.12
N TRP A 13 -26.74 15.11 -18.12
CA TRP A 13 -25.60 14.80 -18.98
C TRP A 13 -25.94 13.51 -19.74
N PRO A 14 -25.44 13.37 -20.98
CA PRO A 14 -26.12 12.66 -22.05
C PRO A 14 -26.02 11.13 -21.90
N LYS A 15 -27.00 10.42 -22.46
CA LYS A 15 -26.79 9.05 -22.93
C LYS A 15 -25.93 9.13 -24.20
N PRO A 16 -24.74 8.54 -24.20
CA PRO A 16 -24.40 7.66 -25.32
C PRO A 16 -23.57 6.44 -24.91
N SER A 17 -23.83 5.36 -25.65
CA SER A 17 -22.90 4.29 -26.00
C SER A 17 -21.45 4.74 -26.07
N LEU A 18 -20.54 4.00 -25.44
CA LEU A 18 -19.24 3.58 -25.96
C LEU A 18 -18.47 2.92 -24.81
N TRP A 19 -17.98 1.72 -25.10
CA TRP A 19 -16.84 1.13 -24.42
C TRP A 19 -15.73 2.19 -24.32
N ASN A 20 -15.46 2.72 -23.13
CA ASN A 20 -14.27 3.49 -22.84
C ASN A 20 -13.98 3.46 -21.34
N GLY A 21 -12.71 3.22 -21.02
CA GLY A 21 -12.22 2.91 -19.69
C GLY A 21 -12.42 4.00 -18.65
N GLU A 22 -12.38 3.60 -17.38
CA GLU A 22 -11.24 3.92 -16.52
C GLU A 22 -11.21 3.08 -15.23
N ARG A 23 -10.09 2.37 -15.08
CA ARG A 23 -9.19 2.38 -13.92
C ARG A 23 -9.82 2.37 -12.52
N LEU A 24 -9.78 1.18 -11.89
CA LEU A 24 -9.48 1.15 -10.46
C LEU A 24 -8.09 1.79 -10.28
N SER A 25 -8.02 2.94 -9.63
CA SER A 25 -6.74 3.59 -9.37
C SER A 25 -5.87 2.73 -8.43
N PRO A 26 -4.58 2.52 -8.72
CA PRO A 26 -3.63 1.85 -7.81
C PRO A 26 -3.56 2.52 -6.43
N PHE A 27 -3.83 3.83 -6.35
CA PHE A 27 -3.95 4.57 -5.08
C PHE A 27 -5.14 4.16 -4.19
N LYS A 28 -6.16 3.47 -4.73
CA LYS A 28 -7.27 2.90 -3.92
C LYS A 28 -6.95 1.51 -3.36
N LEU A 29 -5.86 0.87 -3.80
CA LEU A 29 -5.42 -0.43 -3.29
C LEU A 29 -4.55 -0.30 -2.02
N LEU A 30 -3.69 0.72 -1.93
CA LEU A 30 -2.74 0.86 -0.82
C LEU A 30 -3.34 1.27 0.53
N SER A 31 -4.43 2.04 0.56
CA SER A 31 -5.16 2.33 1.82
C SER A 31 -5.95 1.11 2.35
N ARG A 32 -6.02 0.02 1.57
CA ARG A 32 -6.90 -1.15 1.77
C ARG A 32 -6.15 -2.47 1.97
N THR A 33 -4.84 -2.52 1.76
CA THR A 33 -4.09 -3.80 1.67
C THR A 33 -3.81 -4.52 2.99
N MET A 34 -3.79 -3.87 4.16
CA MET A 34 -3.90 -4.62 5.44
C MET A 34 -5.26 -4.43 6.13
N ILE A 35 -5.92 -3.30 5.87
CA ILE A 35 -7.16 -2.92 6.56
C ILE A 35 -8.40 -3.51 5.84
N THR A 36 -8.24 -4.14 4.67
CA THR A 36 -9.35 -4.55 3.80
C THR A 36 -9.07 -5.84 3.03
N ILE A 37 -8.14 -6.70 3.45
CA ILE A 37 -8.18 -8.11 3.04
C ILE A 37 -9.23 -8.80 3.91
N ARG A 38 -10.50 -8.54 3.60
CA ARG A 38 -11.61 -9.30 4.17
C ARG A 38 -12.66 -9.50 3.10
N TRP A 39 -12.52 -10.56 2.33
CA TRP A 39 -13.58 -11.01 1.45
C TRP A 39 -14.80 -11.41 2.29
N HIS A 40 -16.02 -11.30 1.76
CA HIS A 40 -17.22 -11.65 2.52
C HIS A 40 -18.02 -12.66 1.70
N VAL A 41 -18.20 -13.87 2.25
CA VAL A 41 -19.09 -14.91 1.70
C VAL A 41 -20.56 -14.48 1.83
N ARG A 42 -21.36 -14.82 0.82
CA ARG A 42 -22.76 -14.38 0.60
C ARG A 42 -23.75 -14.68 1.75
N ASN A 43 -23.44 -15.62 2.65
CA ASN A 43 -24.30 -16.01 3.78
C ASN A 43 -23.55 -15.91 5.11
N ARG A 44 -23.44 -14.70 5.68
CA ARG A 44 -23.00 -14.56 7.07
C ARG A 44 -24.20 -14.72 8.01
N PRO A 45 -24.19 -15.66 8.97
CA PRO A 45 -25.05 -15.52 10.14
C PRO A 45 -24.70 -14.20 10.84
N ARG A 46 -25.70 -13.48 11.35
CA ARG A 46 -25.45 -12.29 12.18
C ARG A 46 -24.52 -12.70 13.32
N THR A 47 -23.42 -11.97 13.51
CA THR A 47 -22.59 -12.13 14.71
C THR A 47 -23.49 -11.86 15.90
N GLN A 48 -23.67 -12.87 16.76
CA GLN A 48 -24.39 -12.71 18.02
C GLN A 48 -23.59 -11.74 18.89
N SER A 49 -24.25 -10.75 19.50
CA SER A 49 -23.58 -9.82 20.40
C SER A 49 -23.17 -10.55 21.67
N TRP A 50 -22.09 -10.11 22.32
CA TRP A 50 -21.66 -10.71 23.58
C TRP A 50 -22.78 -10.66 24.63
N THR A 51 -23.48 -9.52 24.69
CA THR A 51 -24.66 -9.30 25.52
C THR A 51 -25.83 -10.27 25.27
N SER A 52 -25.89 -10.94 24.12
CA SER A 52 -26.89 -11.96 23.81
C SER A 52 -26.48 -13.38 24.23
N LEU A 53 -25.19 -13.58 24.52
CA LEU A 53 -24.60 -14.86 24.93
C LEU A 53 -24.48 -15.02 26.45
N VAL A 54 -24.64 -13.93 27.20
CA VAL A 54 -24.48 -13.88 28.65
C VAL A 54 -25.83 -13.60 29.32
N ASP A 55 -26.07 -14.21 30.48
CA ASP A 55 -27.31 -14.01 31.25
C ASP A 55 -27.51 -12.53 31.61
N LYS A 56 -28.75 -12.05 31.47
CA LYS A 56 -29.08 -10.62 31.70
C LYS A 56 -28.70 -10.14 33.10
N SER A 57 -28.81 -11.01 34.11
CA SER A 57 -28.42 -10.73 35.50
C SER A 57 -26.93 -10.44 35.65
N VAL A 58 -26.07 -11.05 34.83
CA VAL A 58 -24.62 -10.82 34.82
C VAL A 58 -24.31 -9.51 34.10
N VAL A 59 -25.02 -9.21 33.01
CA VAL A 59 -24.83 -7.99 32.21
C VAL A 59 -25.18 -6.73 33.00
N GLU A 60 -26.21 -6.77 33.85
CA GLU A 60 -26.65 -5.63 34.68
C GLU A 60 -25.59 -5.22 35.72
N GLY A 61 -24.76 -6.16 36.20
CA GLY A 61 -23.69 -5.90 37.17
C GLY A 61 -22.38 -5.37 36.57
N ILE A 62 -22.23 -5.33 35.25
CA ILE A 62 -20.98 -4.97 34.57
C ILE A 62 -21.01 -3.49 34.13
N PRO A 63 -19.95 -2.69 34.37
CA PRO A 63 -19.88 -1.29 33.92
C PRO A 63 -20.01 -1.13 32.40
N ASP A 64 -20.55 -0.01 31.93
CA ASP A 64 -20.74 0.26 30.50
C ASP A 64 -19.46 0.18 29.66
N ASP A 65 -18.34 0.69 30.19
CA ASP A 65 -17.06 0.61 29.48
C ASP A 65 -16.58 -0.83 29.36
N GLU A 66 -16.76 -1.66 30.40
CA GLU A 66 -16.40 -3.07 30.35
C GLU A 66 -17.31 -3.84 29.38
N ARG A 67 -18.62 -3.51 29.32
CA ARG A 67 -19.52 -4.08 28.30
C ARG A 67 -19.03 -3.79 26.88
N LYS A 68 -18.58 -2.55 26.61
CA LYS A 68 -18.02 -2.16 25.31
C LYS A 68 -16.69 -2.86 25.02
N ARG A 69 -15.82 -3.02 26.02
CA ARG A 69 -14.57 -3.79 25.91
C ARG A 69 -14.86 -5.24 25.50
N GLN A 70 -15.77 -5.91 26.21
CA GLN A 70 -16.15 -7.29 25.89
C GLN A 70 -16.74 -7.41 24.48
N GLU A 71 -17.65 -6.51 24.09
CA GLU A 71 -18.23 -6.50 22.74
C GLU A 71 -17.15 -6.32 21.66
N ALA A 72 -16.18 -5.42 21.88
CA ALA A 72 -15.09 -5.19 20.94
C ALA A 72 -14.15 -6.41 20.83
N ILE A 73 -13.88 -7.12 21.93
CA ILE A 73 -13.10 -8.37 21.92
C ILE A 73 -13.87 -9.47 21.18
N PHE A 74 -15.15 -9.66 21.49
CA PHE A 74 -15.98 -10.68 20.82
C PHE A 74 -16.12 -10.41 19.32
N GLU A 75 -16.27 -9.14 18.93
CA GLU A 75 -16.25 -8.77 17.53
C GLU A 75 -14.88 -9.09 16.92
N LEU A 76 -13.76 -8.76 17.56
CA LEU A 76 -12.42 -9.13 17.07
C LEU A 76 -12.35 -10.64 16.76
N ILE A 77 -12.71 -11.51 17.71
CA ILE A 77 -12.68 -12.98 17.56
C ILE A 77 -13.61 -13.42 16.41
N ALA A 78 -14.86 -12.96 16.41
CA ALA A 78 -15.82 -13.31 15.38
C ALA A 78 -15.36 -12.84 13.99
N THR A 79 -14.69 -11.70 13.93
CA THR A 79 -14.16 -11.18 12.68
C THR A 79 -12.95 -11.95 12.16
N GLU A 80 -12.08 -12.39 13.06
CA GLU A 80 -10.92 -13.22 12.77
C GLU A 80 -11.33 -14.63 12.33
N SER A 81 -12.30 -15.25 13.02
CA SER A 81 -12.90 -16.54 12.63
C SER A 81 -13.50 -16.51 11.22
N ALA A 82 -14.18 -15.41 10.87
CA ALA A 82 -14.66 -15.25 9.50
C ALA A 82 -13.50 -15.11 8.50
N TYR A 83 -12.44 -14.39 8.87
CA TYR A 83 -11.30 -14.18 7.99
C TYR A 83 -10.51 -15.47 7.72
N VAL A 84 -10.24 -16.27 8.76
CA VAL A 84 -9.62 -17.60 8.63
C VAL A 84 -10.47 -18.51 7.74
N ARG A 85 -11.80 -18.51 7.88
CA ARG A 85 -12.68 -19.26 6.97
C ARG A 85 -12.58 -18.81 5.51
N ASP A 86 -12.46 -17.50 5.28
CA ASP A 86 -12.26 -16.97 3.92
C ASP A 86 -10.92 -17.45 3.34
N LEU A 87 -9.84 -17.45 4.15
CA LEU A 87 -8.53 -17.98 3.76
C LEU A 87 -8.55 -19.48 3.48
N GLN A 88 -9.19 -20.27 4.34
CA GLN A 88 -9.40 -21.71 4.13
C GLN A 88 -10.13 -21.96 2.80
N MET A 89 -11.15 -21.16 2.48
CA MET A 89 -11.84 -21.29 1.21
C MET A 89 -10.93 -20.97 0.01
N ILE A 90 -10.06 -19.98 0.12
CA ILE A 90 -9.05 -19.68 -0.92
C ILE A 90 -8.15 -20.89 -1.15
N VAL A 91 -7.61 -21.48 -0.09
CA VAL A 91 -6.71 -22.63 -0.19
C VAL A 91 -7.46 -23.90 -0.66
N GLU A 92 -8.50 -24.32 0.05
CA GLU A 92 -9.18 -25.58 -0.23
C GLU A 92 -9.97 -25.57 -1.53
N LYS A 93 -10.56 -24.42 -1.89
CA LYS A 93 -11.39 -24.32 -3.09
C LYS A 93 -10.59 -23.76 -4.25
N PHE A 94 -9.94 -22.61 -4.13
CA PHE A 94 -9.30 -22.00 -5.30
C PHE A 94 -7.94 -22.63 -5.60
N TYR A 95 -7.04 -22.72 -4.62
CA TYR A 95 -5.71 -23.30 -4.84
C TYR A 95 -5.82 -24.73 -5.37
N ALA A 96 -6.50 -25.63 -4.65
CA ALA A 96 -6.61 -27.04 -5.05
C ALA A 96 -7.26 -27.25 -6.42
N SER A 97 -8.17 -26.36 -6.84
CA SER A 97 -8.86 -26.51 -8.14
C SER A 97 -8.19 -25.77 -9.29
N MET A 98 -7.41 -24.73 -9.03
CA MET A 98 -6.73 -23.94 -10.06
C MET A 98 -5.33 -24.47 -10.35
N VAL A 99 -4.63 -25.06 -9.39
CA VAL A 99 -3.27 -25.61 -9.59
C VAL A 99 -3.19 -26.55 -10.82
N PRO A 100 -4.15 -27.47 -11.07
CA PRO A 100 -4.11 -28.30 -12.28
C PRO A 100 -4.25 -27.54 -13.60
N MET A 101 -4.80 -26.31 -13.57
CA MET A 101 -5.05 -25.46 -14.74
C MET A 101 -3.96 -24.40 -14.94
N LEU A 102 -2.95 -24.37 -14.06
CA LEU A 102 -1.89 -23.36 -14.02
C LEU A 102 -0.53 -24.04 -14.16
N ASP A 103 0.42 -23.36 -14.81
CA ASP A 103 1.83 -23.74 -14.68
C ASP A 103 2.34 -23.37 -13.28
N GLU A 104 3.40 -24.06 -12.84
CA GLU A 104 3.98 -23.90 -11.51
C GLU A 104 4.32 -22.44 -11.18
N LYS A 105 4.90 -21.71 -12.14
CA LYS A 105 5.27 -20.29 -11.93
C LYS A 105 4.05 -19.41 -11.73
N SER A 106 3.01 -19.59 -12.54
CA SER A 106 1.76 -18.84 -12.38
C SER A 106 1.07 -19.16 -11.05
N ALA A 107 1.06 -20.43 -10.64
CA ALA A 107 0.51 -20.83 -9.34
C ALA A 107 1.26 -20.15 -8.18
N THR A 108 2.60 -20.19 -8.19
CA THR A 108 3.42 -19.51 -7.18
C THR A 108 3.19 -18.00 -7.17
N VAL A 109 3.07 -17.36 -8.33
CA VAL A 109 2.84 -15.91 -8.41
C VAL A 109 1.43 -15.53 -7.93
N ILE A 110 0.40 -16.31 -8.27
CA ILE A 110 -0.99 -16.01 -7.93
C ILE A 110 -1.28 -16.22 -6.45
N PHE A 111 -0.82 -17.34 -5.90
CA PHE A 111 -1.11 -17.73 -4.53
C PHE A 111 -0.04 -17.30 -3.53
N ALA A 112 1.17 -16.96 -3.99
CA ALA A 112 2.28 -16.51 -3.16
C ALA A 112 2.42 -17.38 -1.91
N ASN A 113 2.46 -16.77 -0.72
CA ASN A 113 2.53 -17.45 0.57
C ASN A 113 1.18 -17.47 1.31
N VAL A 114 0.07 -17.67 0.59
CA VAL A 114 -1.29 -17.68 1.19
C VAL A 114 -1.46 -18.75 2.28
N GLU A 115 -0.76 -19.88 2.17
CA GLU A 115 -0.79 -20.95 3.18
C GLU A 115 -0.12 -20.51 4.49
N ASP A 116 1.01 -19.79 4.42
CA ASP A 116 1.67 -19.22 5.59
C ASP A 116 0.79 -18.17 6.28
N ILE A 117 0.08 -17.36 5.48
CA ILE A 117 -0.90 -16.40 5.99
C ILE A 117 -2.03 -17.16 6.70
N LEU A 118 -2.59 -18.20 6.09
CA LEU A 118 -3.61 -19.04 6.72
C LEU A 118 -3.12 -19.59 8.06
N LEU A 119 -1.95 -20.23 8.09
CA LEU A 119 -1.38 -20.81 9.30
C LEU A 119 -1.19 -19.75 10.41
N CYS A 120 -0.65 -18.58 10.07
CA CYS A 120 -0.46 -17.48 11.01
C CYS A 120 -1.78 -17.03 11.65
N ASN A 121 -2.82 -16.81 10.84
CA ASN A 121 -4.12 -16.33 11.34
C ASN A 121 -4.92 -17.44 12.05
N THR A 122 -4.79 -18.70 11.63
CA THR A 122 -5.35 -19.83 12.37
C THR A 122 -4.73 -19.94 13.76
N THR A 123 -3.41 -19.80 13.88
CA THR A 123 -2.73 -19.84 15.18
C THR A 123 -3.18 -18.70 16.09
N PHE A 124 -3.31 -17.49 15.54
CA PHE A 124 -3.84 -16.33 16.27
C PHE A 124 -5.30 -16.55 16.73
N LEU A 125 -6.16 -17.03 15.84
CA LEU A 125 -7.55 -17.34 16.17
C LEU A 125 -7.65 -18.41 17.27
N SER A 126 -6.83 -19.47 17.21
CA SER A 126 -6.85 -20.54 18.20
C SER A 126 -6.54 -20.01 19.60
N SER A 127 -5.54 -19.13 19.75
CA SER A 127 -5.23 -18.51 21.05
C SER A 127 -6.37 -17.61 21.57
N LEU A 128 -7.07 -16.91 20.67
CA LEU A 128 -8.24 -16.10 21.02
C LEU A 128 -9.43 -16.96 21.47
N GLU A 129 -9.73 -18.05 20.75
CA GLU A 129 -10.84 -18.96 21.06
C GLU A 129 -10.57 -19.75 22.36
N GLU A 130 -9.31 -20.14 22.61
CA GLU A 130 -8.88 -20.75 23.87
C GLU A 130 -9.12 -19.80 25.05
N ARG A 131 -8.69 -18.53 24.94
CA ARG A 131 -8.98 -17.50 25.96
C ARG A 131 -10.47 -17.30 26.19
N GLN A 132 -11.27 -17.26 25.12
CA GLN A 132 -12.72 -17.09 25.22
C GLN A 132 -13.38 -18.27 25.95
N LYS A 133 -12.90 -19.49 25.73
CA LYS A 133 -13.38 -20.72 26.37
C LYS A 133 -13.01 -20.77 27.86
N ASP A 134 -11.74 -20.50 28.19
CA ASP A 134 -11.23 -20.58 29.56
C ASP A 134 -11.90 -19.56 30.48
N CYS A 135 -12.14 -18.35 29.96
CA CYS A 135 -12.76 -17.27 30.73
C CYS A 135 -14.31 -17.32 30.77
N ARG A 136 -14.94 -18.41 30.27
CA ARG A 136 -16.40 -18.59 30.24
C ARG A 136 -17.15 -17.37 29.72
N LEU A 137 -16.69 -16.84 28.58
CA LEU A 137 -17.22 -15.66 27.89
C LEU A 137 -16.96 -14.30 28.56
N TYR A 138 -16.25 -14.19 29.68
CA TYR A 138 -15.83 -12.90 30.26
C TYR A 138 -14.31 -12.74 30.19
N ILE A 139 -13.79 -12.02 29.20
CA ILE A 139 -12.33 -11.97 28.95
C ILE A 139 -11.68 -10.93 29.86
N ASP A 140 -10.90 -11.38 30.84
CA ASP A 140 -10.24 -10.53 31.82
C ASP A 140 -9.04 -9.77 31.23
N HIS A 141 -8.24 -10.42 30.38
CA HIS A 141 -7.11 -9.82 29.68
C HIS A 141 -6.98 -10.38 28.25
N ILE A 142 -6.50 -9.56 27.32
CA ILE A 142 -6.25 -9.93 25.92
C ILE A 142 -4.93 -9.38 25.37
N GLY A 143 -4.31 -8.43 26.08
CA GLY A 143 -3.11 -7.72 25.63
C GLY A 143 -1.90 -8.63 25.38
N ASP A 144 -1.76 -9.69 26.16
CA ASP A 144 -0.70 -10.70 26.05
C ASP A 144 -0.77 -11.46 24.71
N ILE A 145 -1.97 -11.92 24.32
CA ILE A 145 -2.21 -12.60 23.04
C ILE A 145 -1.95 -11.63 21.88
N LEU A 146 -2.47 -10.40 21.95
CA LEU A 146 -2.20 -9.42 20.90
C LEU A 146 -0.69 -9.19 20.74
N ASN A 147 0.03 -9.00 21.83
CA ASN A 147 1.46 -8.75 21.78
C ASN A 147 2.27 -9.94 21.25
N ALA A 148 1.87 -11.16 21.63
CA ALA A 148 2.53 -12.39 21.19
C ALA A 148 2.37 -12.65 19.68
N HIS A 149 1.28 -12.20 19.05
CA HIS A 149 0.94 -12.52 17.65
C HIS A 149 1.14 -11.38 16.64
N MET A 150 1.22 -10.11 17.07
CA MET A 150 1.28 -9.00 16.10
C MET A 150 2.58 -8.94 15.30
N ASN A 151 3.70 -9.44 15.83
CA ASN A 151 4.97 -9.45 15.08
C ASN A 151 4.94 -10.42 13.89
N GLN A 152 4.20 -11.53 14.00
CA GLN A 152 4.06 -12.56 12.98
C GLN A 152 3.26 -12.07 11.77
N MET A 153 2.51 -10.97 11.91
CA MET A 153 1.78 -10.32 10.82
C MET A 153 2.72 -9.75 9.73
N ALA A 154 4.03 -9.79 9.92
CA ALA A 154 5.01 -9.53 8.86
C ALA A 154 4.90 -10.52 7.68
N VAL A 155 4.29 -11.70 7.87
CA VAL A 155 4.02 -12.71 6.84
C VAL A 155 3.24 -12.17 5.62
N TYR A 156 2.49 -11.07 5.80
CA TYR A 156 1.74 -10.43 4.73
C TYR A 156 2.62 -9.67 3.72
N MET A 157 3.88 -9.35 4.06
CA MET A 157 4.76 -8.56 3.21
C MET A 157 4.96 -9.15 1.81
N PRO A 158 5.47 -10.39 1.64
CA PRO A 158 5.62 -10.98 0.32
C PRO A 158 4.30 -11.03 -0.45
N TYR A 159 3.18 -11.40 0.18
CA TYR A 159 1.86 -11.45 -0.47
C TYR A 159 1.43 -10.09 -1.02
N CYS A 160 1.50 -9.05 -0.20
CA CYS A 160 1.08 -7.69 -0.57
C CYS A 160 1.96 -7.10 -1.69
N VAL A 161 3.28 -7.32 -1.61
CA VAL A 161 4.23 -6.85 -2.63
C VAL A 161 4.01 -7.55 -3.98
N HIS A 162 3.49 -8.78 -4.00
CA HIS A 162 3.22 -9.55 -5.22
C HIS A 162 1.79 -9.41 -5.76
N GLN A 163 0.91 -8.70 -5.06
CA GLN A 163 -0.51 -8.64 -5.40
C GLN A 163 -0.79 -8.07 -6.80
N ALA A 164 -0.17 -6.95 -7.17
CA ALA A 164 -0.41 -6.33 -8.48
C ALA A 164 0.08 -7.21 -9.65
N PRO A 165 1.30 -7.77 -9.61
CA PRO A 165 1.74 -8.79 -10.57
C PRO A 165 0.82 -10.01 -10.64
N ALA A 166 0.40 -10.55 -9.49
CA ALA A 166 -0.51 -11.69 -9.41
C ALA A 166 -1.83 -11.43 -10.14
N ILE A 167 -2.42 -10.25 -9.94
CA ILE A 167 -3.63 -9.82 -10.64
C ILE A 167 -3.39 -9.73 -12.16
N LYS A 168 -2.26 -9.16 -12.61
CA LYS A 168 -1.94 -9.07 -14.04
C LYS A 168 -1.82 -10.46 -14.67
N VAL A 169 -1.13 -11.39 -14.01
CA VAL A 169 -0.97 -12.78 -14.48
C VAL A 169 -2.32 -13.49 -14.54
N LEU A 170 -3.12 -13.42 -13.47
CA LEU A 170 -4.45 -14.04 -13.43
C LEU A 170 -5.39 -13.48 -14.52
N GLN A 171 -5.32 -12.18 -14.77
CA GLN A 171 -6.10 -11.54 -15.84
C GLN A 171 -5.67 -11.97 -17.24
N GLY A 172 -4.36 -12.17 -17.47
CA GLY A 172 -3.84 -12.74 -18.71
C GLY A 172 -4.34 -14.15 -18.92
N LEU A 173 -4.12 -15.03 -17.93
CA LEU A 173 -4.56 -16.43 -17.99
C LEU A 173 -6.07 -16.57 -18.16
N ARG A 174 -6.87 -15.69 -17.56
CA ARG A 174 -8.32 -15.69 -17.75
C ARG A 174 -8.73 -15.35 -19.19
N LYS A 175 -7.95 -14.54 -19.92
CA LYS A 175 -8.22 -14.26 -21.34
C LYS A 175 -7.83 -15.43 -22.23
N ASP A 176 -6.74 -16.10 -21.88
CA ASP A 176 -6.13 -17.14 -22.70
C ASP A 176 -6.74 -18.53 -22.45
N ASN A 177 -7.31 -18.76 -21.25
CA ASN A 177 -7.90 -20.03 -20.84
C ASN A 177 -9.40 -19.88 -20.49
N SER A 178 -10.27 -20.33 -21.40
CA SER A 178 -11.73 -20.29 -21.24
C SER A 178 -12.27 -21.19 -20.13
N GLU A 179 -11.59 -22.31 -19.84
CA GLU A 179 -11.93 -23.22 -18.74
C GLU A 179 -11.70 -22.52 -17.40
N LEU A 180 -10.52 -21.91 -17.22
CA LEU A 180 -10.20 -21.10 -16.04
C LEU A 180 -11.17 -19.92 -15.89
N ALA A 181 -11.52 -19.24 -16.99
CA ALA A 181 -12.48 -18.13 -16.96
C ALA A 181 -13.86 -18.54 -16.46
N THR A 182 -14.36 -19.69 -16.95
CA THR A 182 -15.65 -20.26 -16.54
C THR A 182 -15.61 -20.69 -15.08
N HIS A 183 -14.55 -21.37 -14.67
CA HIS A 183 -14.33 -21.82 -13.30
C HIS A 183 -14.31 -20.66 -12.30
N LEU A 184 -13.57 -19.59 -12.61
CA LEU A 184 -13.53 -18.37 -11.81
C LEU A 184 -14.89 -17.65 -11.79
N GLN A 185 -15.63 -17.62 -12.90
CA GLN A 185 -16.93 -16.94 -12.96
C GLN A 185 -17.98 -17.62 -12.06
N VAL A 186 -18.02 -18.96 -12.06
CA VAL A 186 -18.92 -19.74 -11.19
C VAL A 186 -18.57 -19.54 -9.71
N ARG A 187 -17.28 -19.51 -9.37
CA ARG A 187 -16.82 -19.44 -7.97
C ARG A 187 -16.68 -18.04 -7.41
N LEU A 188 -16.47 -17.00 -8.22
CA LEU A 188 -16.43 -15.61 -7.75
C LEU A 188 -17.82 -15.00 -7.56
N GLY A 189 -18.85 -15.54 -8.21
CA GLY A 189 -20.25 -15.12 -8.01
C GLY A 189 -20.79 -15.34 -6.59
N THR A 190 -20.07 -16.11 -5.76
CA THR A 190 -20.39 -16.37 -4.35
C THR A 190 -19.72 -15.38 -3.37
N PHE A 191 -18.83 -14.52 -3.84
CA PHE A 191 -18.06 -13.56 -3.03
C PHE A 191 -18.51 -12.12 -3.26
N ARG A 192 -18.65 -11.34 -2.18
CA ARG A 192 -18.87 -9.87 -2.26
C ARG A 192 -17.56 -9.12 -2.05
N GLN A 193 -17.49 -7.90 -2.62
CA GLN A 193 -16.44 -6.92 -2.31
C GLN A 193 -16.32 -6.71 -0.79
N PRO A 194 -15.10 -6.46 -0.29
CA PRO A 194 -14.81 -6.38 1.13
C PRO A 194 -15.65 -5.29 1.82
N GLY A 195 -16.33 -5.68 2.91
CA GLY A 195 -16.98 -4.77 3.86
C GLY A 195 -15.95 -4.00 4.68
N LYS A 196 -16.26 -2.74 5.01
CA LYS A 196 -15.41 -1.84 5.81
C LYS A 196 -15.48 -2.20 7.30
N SER A 197 -14.93 -3.34 7.73
CA SER A 197 -14.71 -3.61 9.15
C SER A 197 -13.21 -3.76 9.38
N ARG A 198 -12.62 -2.77 10.07
CA ARG A 198 -11.17 -2.59 10.21
C ARG A 198 -10.69 -3.24 11.52
N PRO A 199 -9.87 -4.30 11.49
CA PRO A 199 -9.34 -4.93 12.70
C PRO A 199 -8.47 -3.99 13.55
N SER A 200 -7.82 -3.00 12.92
CA SER A 200 -7.11 -1.93 13.62
C SER A 200 -8.04 -1.09 14.49
N SER A 201 -9.23 -0.73 13.98
CA SER A 201 -10.22 0.05 14.74
C SER A 201 -10.71 -0.70 15.97
N LYS A 202 -10.82 -2.04 15.92
CA LYS A 202 -11.26 -2.85 17.06
C LYS A 202 -10.21 -2.91 18.17
N ARG A 203 -8.93 -3.04 17.84
CA ARG A 203 -7.85 -3.00 18.86
C ARG A 203 -7.75 -1.64 19.54
N THR A 204 -7.93 -0.55 18.80
CA THR A 204 -8.01 0.79 19.38
C THR A 204 -9.22 0.96 20.30
N GLU A 205 -10.36 0.37 19.93
CA GLU A 205 -11.58 0.35 20.76
C GLU A 205 -11.39 -0.45 22.05
N ILE A 206 -10.74 -1.62 21.99
CA ILE A 206 -10.36 -2.40 23.18
C ILE A 206 -9.43 -1.58 24.08
N LEU A 207 -8.40 -0.93 23.52
CA LEU A 207 -7.47 -0.09 24.27
C LEU A 207 -8.19 1.07 24.99
N HIS A 208 -9.17 1.68 24.32
CA HIS A 208 -9.93 2.80 24.87
C HIS A 208 -10.74 2.41 26.11
N HIS A 209 -11.29 1.19 26.12
CA HIS A 209 -12.13 0.69 27.22
C HIS A 209 -11.39 -0.17 28.26
N THR A 210 -10.09 -0.39 28.08
CA THR A 210 -9.26 -1.13 29.06
C THR A 210 -8.77 -0.19 30.16
N GLN A 211 -9.02 -0.52 31.42
CA GLN A 211 -8.63 0.31 32.57
C GLN A 211 -7.23 -0.05 33.12
N ALA A 212 -6.86 -1.33 33.12
CA ALA A 212 -5.60 -1.81 33.67
C ALA A 212 -4.38 -1.33 32.88
N GLU A 213 -3.49 -0.55 33.51
CA GLU A 213 -2.36 0.11 32.83
C GLU A 213 -1.38 -0.89 32.19
N ALA A 214 -1.10 -2.01 32.86
CA ALA A 214 -0.25 -3.07 32.34
C ALA A 214 -0.81 -3.68 31.02
N GLU A 215 -2.12 -3.93 30.96
CA GLU A 215 -2.76 -4.46 29.75
C GLU A 215 -2.82 -3.39 28.65
N ARG A 216 -3.11 -2.13 28.99
CA ARG A 216 -3.07 -1.02 28.03
C ARG A 216 -1.71 -0.89 27.37
N ALA A 217 -0.62 -1.05 28.11
CA ALA A 217 0.74 -1.02 27.58
C ALA A 217 0.97 -2.15 26.56
N GLN A 218 0.51 -3.37 26.86
CA GLN A 218 0.60 -4.51 25.93
C GLN A 218 -0.21 -4.29 24.66
N ILE A 219 -1.46 -3.81 24.77
CA ILE A 219 -2.32 -3.54 23.61
C ILE A 219 -1.73 -2.40 22.77
N SER A 220 -1.22 -1.34 23.40
CA SER A 220 -0.56 -0.22 22.71
C SER A 220 0.68 -0.68 21.94
N HIS A 221 1.53 -1.51 22.55
CA HIS A 221 2.69 -2.10 21.88
C HIS A 221 2.28 -2.97 20.67
N ALA A 222 1.23 -3.77 20.81
CA ALA A 222 0.69 -4.59 19.72
C ALA A 222 0.16 -3.73 18.55
N ILE A 223 -0.53 -2.62 18.84
CA ILE A 223 -0.98 -1.65 17.83
C ILE A 223 0.22 -1.05 17.10
N HIS A 224 1.20 -0.51 17.84
CA HIS A 224 2.39 0.11 17.27
C HIS A 224 3.19 -0.87 16.39
N THR A 225 3.32 -2.12 16.84
CA THR A 225 3.94 -3.19 16.07
C THR A 225 3.26 -3.40 14.73
N THR A 226 1.92 -3.38 14.72
CA THR A 226 1.16 -3.58 13.48
C THR A 226 1.23 -2.40 12.54
N GLU A 227 1.24 -1.17 13.07
CA GLU A 227 1.44 0.05 12.29
C GLU A 227 2.81 0.04 11.61
N ARG A 228 3.86 -0.32 12.35
CA ARG A 228 5.22 -0.46 11.82
C ARG A 228 5.30 -1.50 10.69
N ILE A 229 4.64 -2.65 10.84
CA ILE A 229 4.58 -3.67 9.78
C ILE A 229 3.85 -3.11 8.55
N LEU A 230 2.71 -2.45 8.75
CA LEU A 230 1.93 -1.83 7.66
C LEU A 230 2.75 -0.79 6.90
N GLU A 231 3.47 0.08 7.60
CA GLU A 231 4.39 1.03 6.98
C GLU A 231 5.46 0.32 6.15
N GLY A 232 6.10 -0.70 6.71
CA GLY A 232 7.09 -1.52 5.99
C GLY A 232 6.53 -2.18 4.72
N VAL A 233 5.33 -2.75 4.80
CA VAL A 233 4.64 -3.33 3.63
C VAL A 233 4.35 -2.27 2.58
N ASN A 234 3.85 -1.11 2.98
CA ASN A 234 3.53 -0.02 2.05
C ASN A 234 4.79 0.54 1.37
N GLU A 235 5.90 0.68 2.10
CA GLU A 235 7.18 1.07 1.49
C GLU A 235 7.70 0.01 0.53
N ALA A 236 7.63 -1.28 0.86
CA ALA A 236 8.05 -2.36 -0.03
C ALA A 236 7.22 -2.41 -1.33
N ILE A 237 5.90 -2.15 -1.25
CA ILE A 237 5.06 -2.04 -2.45
C ILE A 237 5.49 -0.82 -3.28
N ARG A 238 5.66 0.35 -2.65
CA ARG A 238 6.12 1.57 -3.34
C ARG A 238 7.46 1.35 -4.05
N GLU A 239 8.40 0.68 -3.39
CA GLU A 239 9.72 0.39 -3.95
C GLU A 239 9.61 -0.54 -5.17
N ARG A 240 8.79 -1.59 -5.10
CA ARG A 240 8.57 -2.48 -6.24
C ARG A 240 7.87 -1.78 -7.41
N GLU A 241 6.81 -1.03 -7.15
CA GLU A 241 6.10 -0.27 -8.18
C GLU A 241 7.03 0.76 -8.82
N GLY A 242 7.86 1.43 -8.01
CA GLY A 242 8.90 2.34 -8.48
C GLY A 242 9.93 1.63 -9.36
N ALA A 243 10.41 0.45 -8.96
CA ALA A 243 11.37 -0.33 -9.74
C ALA A 243 10.78 -0.80 -11.09
N GLU A 244 9.53 -1.30 -11.10
CA GLU A 244 8.81 -1.65 -12.32
C GLU A 244 8.68 -0.43 -13.24
N ARG A 245 8.30 0.72 -12.67
CA ARG A 245 8.15 1.97 -13.41
C ARG A 245 9.47 2.48 -13.99
N LEU A 246 10.57 2.41 -13.24
CA LEU A 246 11.90 2.75 -13.74
C LEU A 246 12.34 1.80 -14.87
N GLY A 247 12.03 0.51 -14.75
CA GLY A 247 12.28 -0.47 -15.81
C GLY A 247 11.51 -0.16 -17.10
N GLU A 248 10.24 0.24 -17.00
CA GLU A 248 9.44 0.68 -18.14
C GLU A 248 10.04 1.92 -18.82
N ILE A 249 10.41 2.93 -18.04
CA ILE A 249 11.01 4.17 -18.55
C ILE A 249 12.35 3.88 -19.21
N SER A 250 13.18 3.02 -18.60
CA SER A 250 14.51 2.67 -19.10
C SER A 250 14.47 2.13 -20.53
N LYS A 251 13.50 1.27 -20.86
CA LYS A 251 13.36 0.64 -22.20
C LYS A 251 13.34 1.64 -23.36
N GLY A 252 12.82 2.86 -23.12
CA GLY A 252 12.72 3.92 -24.12
C GLY A 252 13.92 4.86 -24.14
N LEU A 253 14.85 4.78 -23.19
CA LEU A 253 15.89 5.78 -22.99
C LEU A 253 17.21 5.41 -23.66
N TYR A 254 17.47 6.02 -24.82
CA TYR A 254 18.72 5.90 -25.55
C TYR A 254 19.53 7.21 -25.52
N VAL A 255 20.84 7.08 -25.35
CA VAL A 255 21.83 8.16 -25.38
C VAL A 255 22.90 7.81 -26.41
N GLY A 256 22.76 8.35 -27.63
CA GLY A 256 23.61 7.94 -28.75
C GLY A 256 23.39 6.46 -29.07
N GLN A 257 24.43 5.64 -28.96
CA GLN A 257 24.37 4.18 -29.11
C GLN A 257 24.14 3.43 -27.79
N GLY A 258 24.18 4.12 -26.63
CA GLY A 258 24.05 3.50 -25.32
C GLY A 258 22.62 3.56 -24.77
N HIS A 259 22.21 2.51 -24.05
CA HIS A 259 20.94 2.48 -23.32
C HIS A 259 21.14 3.01 -21.89
N LEU A 260 20.30 3.96 -21.46
CA LEU A 260 20.33 4.47 -20.11
C LEU A 260 19.45 3.61 -19.20
N ASP A 261 20.10 2.76 -18.40
CA ASP A 261 19.41 1.91 -17.45
C ASP A 261 19.17 2.63 -16.10
N LEU A 262 17.91 2.96 -15.83
CA LEU A 262 17.51 3.55 -14.55
C LEU A 262 17.40 2.50 -13.44
N THR A 263 17.37 1.21 -13.74
CA THR A 263 17.30 0.14 -12.74
C THR A 263 18.66 -0.22 -12.14
N ALA A 264 19.75 0.20 -12.79
CA ALA A 264 21.10 0.03 -12.29
C ALA A 264 21.26 0.65 -10.90
N PRO A 265 21.98 -0.01 -9.98
CA PRO A 265 22.20 0.51 -8.63
C PRO A 265 22.97 1.82 -8.67
N THR A 266 22.66 2.67 -7.69
CA THR A 266 23.38 3.93 -7.48
C THR A 266 24.80 3.64 -6.97
N ARG A 267 25.71 4.59 -7.15
CA ARG A 267 27.12 4.41 -6.74
C ARG A 267 27.30 4.18 -5.23
N TYR A 268 26.46 4.79 -4.40
CA TYR A 268 26.67 4.85 -2.95
C TYR A 268 25.39 4.65 -2.11
N MET A 269 24.20 4.71 -2.70
CA MET A 269 22.90 4.69 -2.00
C MET A 269 22.14 3.37 -2.20
N GLY A 270 22.78 2.34 -2.76
CA GLY A 270 22.14 1.07 -3.08
C GLY A 270 21.22 1.16 -4.31
N PRO A 271 20.09 0.43 -4.35
CA PRO A 271 19.20 0.42 -5.51
C PRO A 271 18.62 1.82 -5.80
N ARG A 272 18.43 2.12 -7.09
CA ARG A 272 17.78 3.38 -7.49
C ARG A 272 16.28 3.30 -7.21
N ARG A 273 15.75 4.30 -6.50
CA ARG A 273 14.33 4.38 -6.12
C ARG A 273 13.66 5.58 -6.77
N LEU A 274 12.47 5.36 -7.31
CA LEU A 274 11.62 6.43 -7.84
C LEU A 274 10.99 7.21 -6.68
N ILE A 275 11.31 8.51 -6.56
CA ILE A 275 10.76 9.38 -5.53
C ILE A 275 9.51 10.10 -6.04
N LYS A 276 9.57 10.63 -7.26
CA LYS A 276 8.46 11.40 -7.84
C LYS A 276 8.52 11.39 -9.37
N GLU A 277 7.36 11.34 -10.00
CA GLU A 277 7.18 11.43 -11.46
C GLU A 277 6.06 12.42 -11.78
N GLY A 278 6.18 13.17 -12.87
CA GLY A 278 5.11 14.04 -13.33
C GLY A 278 5.50 14.97 -14.49
N VAL A 279 4.51 15.68 -15.03
CA VAL A 279 4.71 16.60 -16.15
C VAL A 279 4.94 18.01 -15.64
N LEU A 280 6.05 18.62 -16.07
CA LEU A 280 6.40 20.01 -15.78
C LEU A 280 6.53 20.80 -17.08
N VAL A 281 6.22 22.10 -17.05
CA VAL A 281 6.28 22.97 -18.23
C VAL A 281 7.46 23.92 -18.12
N LYS A 282 8.34 23.97 -19.12
CA LYS A 282 9.43 24.95 -19.15
C LYS A 282 8.87 26.37 -19.27
N ALA A 283 9.12 27.22 -18.27
CA ALA A 283 8.45 28.51 -18.14
C ALA A 283 8.70 29.46 -19.33
N LYS A 284 9.92 29.47 -19.88
CA LYS A 284 10.30 30.33 -21.01
C LYS A 284 9.74 29.88 -22.36
N SER A 285 9.69 28.56 -22.62
CA SER A 285 9.34 28.03 -23.95
C SER A 285 7.98 27.34 -24.02
N GLY A 286 7.29 27.17 -22.89
CA GLY A 286 6.04 26.41 -22.81
C GLY A 286 6.18 24.91 -23.08
N ARG A 287 7.40 24.39 -23.27
CA ARG A 287 7.63 22.97 -23.59
C ARG A 287 7.24 22.10 -22.41
N ARG A 288 6.39 21.10 -22.65
CA ARG A 288 6.06 20.06 -21.67
C ARG A 288 7.21 19.06 -21.58
N LEU A 289 7.61 18.76 -20.36
CA LEU A 289 8.68 17.82 -20.03
C LEU A 289 8.14 16.80 -19.04
N HIS A 290 8.50 15.54 -19.25
CA HIS A 290 8.23 14.50 -18.28
C HIS A 290 9.43 14.40 -17.31
N ALA A 291 9.20 14.68 -16.03
CA ALA A 291 10.23 14.72 -15.01
C ALA A 291 10.17 13.48 -14.13
N VAL A 292 11.32 12.84 -13.93
CA VAL A 292 11.50 11.66 -13.08
C VAL A 292 12.58 11.99 -12.05
N LEU A 293 12.20 12.01 -10.77
CA LEU A 293 13.09 12.20 -9.65
C LEU A 293 13.38 10.86 -9.00
N CYS A 294 14.66 10.47 -9.01
CA CYS A 294 15.18 9.32 -8.30
C CYS A 294 15.91 9.78 -7.03
N ASN A 295 16.41 8.84 -6.22
CA ASN A 295 17.19 9.13 -5.03
C ASN A 295 18.60 9.70 -5.30
N ASP A 296 19.16 9.51 -6.49
CA ASP A 296 20.50 9.97 -6.87
C ASP A 296 20.51 11.01 -8.01
N ILE A 297 19.54 10.93 -8.93
CA ILE A 297 19.46 11.76 -10.14
C ILE A 297 18.06 12.32 -10.39
N VAL A 298 17.99 13.41 -11.14
CA VAL A 298 16.75 13.87 -11.80
C VAL A 298 16.90 13.75 -13.32
N VAL A 299 15.88 13.16 -13.95
CA VAL A 299 15.81 12.95 -15.40
C VAL A 299 14.69 13.81 -15.97
N LEU A 300 15.00 14.56 -17.03
CA LEU A 300 14.01 15.32 -17.79
C LEU A 300 13.91 14.74 -19.19
N MET A 301 12.70 14.35 -19.58
CA MET A 301 12.38 13.77 -20.88
C MET A 301 11.43 14.69 -21.65
N ASP A 302 11.26 14.42 -22.94
CA ASP A 302 10.16 14.98 -23.71
C ASP A 302 8.79 14.56 -23.16
N ALA A 303 7.72 15.15 -23.71
CA ALA A 303 6.35 14.89 -23.25
C ALA A 303 5.91 13.42 -23.47
N ALA A 304 6.52 12.72 -24.42
CA ALA A 304 6.24 11.32 -24.72
C ALA A 304 7.02 10.34 -23.82
N ALA A 305 7.95 10.84 -22.99
CA ALA A 305 8.89 10.03 -22.21
C ALA A 305 9.71 9.05 -23.08
N GLN A 306 10.03 9.47 -24.32
CA GLN A 306 10.77 8.65 -25.29
C GLN A 306 12.21 9.13 -25.49
N SER A 307 12.48 10.41 -25.23
CA SER A 307 13.83 10.96 -25.41
C SER A 307 14.21 11.88 -24.27
N LEU A 308 15.51 11.90 -23.95
CA LEU A 308 16.05 12.82 -22.95
C LEU A 308 15.98 14.25 -23.46
N TYR A 309 15.45 15.15 -22.64
CA TYR A 309 15.59 16.58 -22.86
C TYR A 309 17.03 17.03 -22.57
N ARG A 310 17.62 16.49 -21.51
CA ARG A 310 19.02 16.68 -21.11
C ARG A 310 19.57 15.43 -20.46
N MET A 311 20.89 15.35 -20.39
CA MET A 311 21.55 14.32 -19.60
C MET A 311 21.05 14.35 -18.15
N PRO A 312 20.89 13.19 -17.50
CA PRO A 312 20.48 13.11 -16.10
C PRO A 312 21.38 13.97 -15.21
N MET A 313 20.76 14.73 -14.31
CA MET A 313 21.47 15.64 -13.41
C MET A 313 21.60 14.97 -12.04
N ALA A 314 22.83 14.85 -11.53
CA ALA A 314 23.08 14.33 -10.19
C ALA A 314 22.55 15.30 -9.13
N LEU A 315 21.86 14.77 -8.12
CA LEU A 315 21.25 15.61 -7.08
C LEU A 315 22.29 16.36 -6.23
N THR A 316 23.48 15.79 -6.05
CA THR A 316 24.60 16.42 -5.33
C THR A 316 25.07 17.72 -5.97
N GLU A 317 24.90 17.86 -7.28
CA GLU A 317 25.32 19.02 -8.07
C GLU A 317 24.15 19.98 -8.38
N LEU A 318 22.94 19.62 -7.95
CA LEU A 318 21.73 20.34 -8.27
C LEU A 318 21.43 21.42 -7.22
N ASN A 319 21.25 22.66 -7.64
CA ASN A 319 20.68 23.72 -6.84
C ASN A 319 19.20 23.89 -7.20
N VAL A 320 18.34 23.83 -6.19
CA VAL A 320 16.90 24.03 -6.31
C VAL A 320 16.59 25.38 -5.68
N ARG A 321 15.77 26.19 -6.35
CA ARG A 321 15.26 27.45 -5.80
C ARG A 321 13.80 27.61 -6.18
N GLU A 322 13.02 28.19 -5.29
CA GLU A 322 11.68 28.66 -5.59
C GLU A 322 11.75 29.70 -6.72
N GLY A 323 10.80 29.63 -7.65
CA GLY A 323 10.70 30.61 -8.72
C GLY A 323 10.03 31.90 -8.23
N LYS A 324 9.91 32.87 -9.12
CA LYS A 324 9.25 34.15 -8.80
C LYS A 324 7.74 34.00 -8.57
N ASP A 325 7.13 33.03 -9.25
CA ASP A 325 5.72 32.69 -9.08
C ASP A 325 5.59 31.44 -8.20
N ASP A 326 4.56 31.38 -7.36
CA ASP A 326 4.22 30.24 -6.49
C ASP A 326 4.06 28.87 -7.20
N GLN A 327 3.94 28.87 -8.52
CA GLN A 327 3.81 27.67 -9.36
C GLN A 327 5.11 27.26 -10.05
N THR A 328 6.19 28.01 -9.83
CA THR A 328 7.45 27.84 -10.55
C THR A 328 8.55 27.38 -9.61
N LEU A 329 9.38 26.47 -10.10
CA LEU A 329 10.64 26.06 -9.48
C LEU A 329 11.77 26.26 -10.48
N SER A 330 12.97 26.50 -9.96
CA SER A 330 14.17 26.59 -10.78
C SER A 330 15.21 25.59 -10.32
N ILE A 331 15.82 24.91 -11.28
CA ILE A 331 16.90 23.96 -11.06
C ILE A 331 18.13 24.42 -11.84
N GLN A 332 19.29 24.35 -11.21
CA GLN A 332 20.56 24.78 -11.78
C GLN A 332 21.64 23.77 -11.41
N VAL A 333 22.40 23.28 -12.38
CA VAL A 333 23.58 22.43 -12.14
C VAL A 333 24.77 23.33 -11.82
N ALA A 334 25.54 22.98 -10.80
CA ALA A 334 26.76 23.70 -10.43
C ALA A 334 27.88 23.57 -11.49
N TYR A 335 28.79 24.55 -11.53
CA TYR A 335 29.98 24.58 -12.39
C TYR A 335 30.87 23.32 -12.19
N PRO A 336 31.58 22.76 -13.20
CA PRO A 336 31.97 23.31 -14.52
C PRO A 336 31.00 23.06 -15.67
N ARG A 337 29.96 22.25 -15.47
CA ARG A 337 28.90 21.98 -16.47
C ARG A 337 27.74 22.99 -16.39
N GLY A 338 27.80 23.89 -15.41
CA GLY A 338 26.72 24.81 -15.01
C GLY A 338 26.75 26.14 -15.75
N GLY A 339 25.69 26.39 -16.53
CA GLY A 339 25.38 27.70 -17.12
C GLY A 339 23.88 27.94 -17.30
N ASP A 340 23.09 26.87 -17.48
CA ASP A 340 21.65 26.99 -17.74
C ASP A 340 20.80 26.74 -16.48
N THR A 341 20.13 27.78 -16.00
CA THR A 341 19.03 27.65 -15.06
C THR A 341 17.76 27.22 -15.81
N ILE A 342 17.19 26.08 -15.43
CA ILE A 342 15.93 25.58 -15.99
C ILE A 342 14.80 26.00 -15.04
N VAL A 343 13.92 26.86 -15.53
CA VAL A 343 12.70 27.24 -14.81
C VAL A 343 11.54 26.37 -15.30
N LEU A 344 10.93 25.65 -14.36
CA LEU A 344 9.83 24.72 -14.57
C LEU A 344 8.58 25.22 -13.85
N ARG A 345 7.42 25.04 -14.47
CA ARG A 345 6.10 25.39 -13.94
C ARG A 345 5.31 24.11 -13.72
N ALA A 346 4.77 23.94 -12.52
CA ALA A 346 3.88 22.84 -12.18
C ALA A 346 2.41 23.19 -12.51
N SER A 347 1.48 22.23 -12.41
CA SER A 347 0.06 22.47 -12.68
C SER A 347 -0.62 23.33 -11.61
N SER A 348 -0.05 23.38 -10.41
CA SER A 348 -0.58 24.15 -9.28
C SER A 348 0.53 24.54 -8.30
N SER A 349 0.28 25.54 -7.45
CA SER A 349 1.24 25.97 -6.42
C SER A 349 1.52 24.85 -5.41
N ARG A 350 0.53 24.02 -5.10
CA ARG A 350 0.70 22.84 -4.24
C ARG A 350 1.64 21.81 -4.87
N GLU A 351 1.52 21.59 -6.19
CA GLU A 351 2.39 20.66 -6.89
C GLU A 351 3.82 21.20 -6.99
N ALA A 352 4.00 22.50 -7.24
CA ALA A 352 5.31 23.15 -7.25
C ALA A 352 6.04 22.98 -5.92
N ARG A 353 5.37 23.29 -4.80
CA ARG A 353 5.93 23.07 -3.44
C ARG A 353 6.27 21.61 -3.20
N SER A 354 5.38 20.68 -3.58
CA SER A 354 5.65 19.24 -3.48
C SER A 354 6.88 18.79 -4.27
N TRP A 355 7.15 19.36 -5.45
CA TRP A 355 8.36 19.09 -6.23
C TRP A 355 9.61 19.67 -5.56
N ILE A 356 9.55 20.90 -5.07
CA ILE A 356 10.67 21.56 -4.37
C ILE A 356 11.05 20.74 -3.12
N GLU A 357 10.08 20.43 -2.26
CA GLU A 357 10.29 19.62 -1.06
C GLU A 357 10.86 18.23 -1.38
N ALA A 358 10.42 17.59 -2.46
CA ALA A 358 10.93 16.29 -2.86
C ALA A 358 12.38 16.37 -3.35
N LEU A 359 12.69 17.37 -4.20
CA LEU A 359 14.03 17.59 -4.72
C LEU A 359 15.02 17.95 -3.61
N GLU A 360 14.64 18.83 -2.70
CA GLU A 360 15.50 19.25 -1.59
C GLU A 360 15.76 18.10 -0.60
N ARG A 361 14.72 17.33 -0.25
CA ARG A 361 14.89 16.14 0.61
C ARG A 361 15.81 15.12 -0.04
N ALA A 362 15.58 14.78 -1.31
CA ALA A 362 16.38 13.81 -2.04
C ALA A 362 17.84 14.30 -2.19
N ARG A 363 18.05 15.58 -2.49
CA ARG A 363 19.37 16.21 -2.53
C ARG A 363 20.09 16.14 -1.19
N ALA A 364 19.41 16.50 -0.10
CA ALA A 364 20.01 16.47 1.23
C ALA A 364 20.43 15.05 1.62
N GLU A 365 19.61 14.05 1.29
CA GLU A 365 19.94 12.64 1.49
C GLU A 365 21.13 12.21 0.65
N ALA A 366 21.12 12.47 -0.66
CA ALA A 366 22.23 12.17 -1.56
C ALA A 366 23.55 12.83 -1.10
N GLY A 367 23.47 14.07 -0.61
CA GLY A 367 24.62 14.79 -0.04
C GLY A 367 25.20 14.11 1.20
N ARG A 368 24.35 13.63 2.13
CA ARG A 368 24.80 12.88 3.32
C ARG A 368 25.53 11.60 2.93
N TRP A 369 24.96 10.82 2.01
CA TRP A 369 25.59 9.59 1.51
C TRP A 369 26.91 9.85 0.79
N HIS A 370 26.96 10.91 -0.03
CA HIS A 370 28.18 11.31 -0.71
C HIS A 370 29.26 11.73 0.30
N ALA A 371 28.93 12.53 1.31
CA ALA A 371 29.88 12.95 2.36
C ALA A 371 30.42 11.76 3.16
N ALA A 372 29.54 10.85 3.59
CA ALA A 372 29.92 9.66 4.36
C ALA A 372 30.85 8.70 3.59
N ASN A 373 30.70 8.62 2.27
CA ASN A 373 31.43 7.64 1.45
C ASN A 373 32.60 8.22 0.65
N SER A 374 32.67 9.54 0.46
CA SER A 374 33.79 10.20 -0.23
C SER A 374 35.07 10.22 0.62
N GLY A 375 34.94 10.21 1.95
CA GLY A 375 36.07 10.17 2.88
C GLY A 375 36.71 8.78 3.05
N ARG A 376 36.06 7.69 2.62
CA ARG A 376 36.60 6.32 2.76
C ARG A 376 37.70 5.97 1.73
N LYS A 377 37.92 6.81 0.71
CA LYS A 377 38.95 6.59 -0.31
C LYS A 377 40.39 6.93 0.14
N SER A 378 40.61 7.48 1.34
CA SER A 378 41.96 7.85 1.81
C SER A 378 42.65 6.85 2.73
N LEU A 379 41.99 5.75 3.16
CA LEU A 379 42.55 4.81 4.14
C LEU A 379 42.73 3.37 3.63
N GLY A 380 42.44 3.09 2.36
CA GLY A 380 42.56 1.75 1.76
C GLY A 380 43.72 1.59 0.77
N GLY A 381 44.67 2.52 0.77
CA GLY A 381 45.79 2.53 -0.17
C GLY A 381 47.09 2.93 0.50
N ARG A 382 47.67 2.01 1.26
CA ARG A 382 49.12 1.81 1.39
C ARG A 382 49.39 0.42 1.95
#